data_AF-A0A6M4A8I4-F1
#
_entry.id   AF-A0A6M4A8I4-F1
#
_cell.length_a   1.000
_cell.length_b   1.000
_cell.length_c   1.000
_cell.angle_alpha   90.00
_cell.angle_beta   90.00
_cell.angle_gamma   90.00
#
_symmetry.space_group_name_H-M   'P 1'
#
loop_
_entity.id
_entity.type
_entity.pdbx_description
1 polymer ?
#
loop_
_entity_poly.entity_id
_entity_poly.type
_entity_poly.pdbx_seq_one_letter_code
_entity_poly.pdbx_strand_id
1 'polypeptide(L)' 'MSRAYAKQDAAEVFASFCTARAQTMRLLRSVTEEQFKRKAQFEGYGPLSMRSLVHYLCSHDQQHLAGLQWLLGKIEAVRA' A
#
# COMPACT_ATOMS: atom_id res chain seq x y z
N MET A 1 -3.54 15.44 16.03
CA MET A 1 -3.34 14.21 16.83
C MET A 1 -3.10 13.05 15.86
N SER A 2 -1.97 12.34 15.96
CA SER A 2 -1.69 11.20 15.08
C SER A 2 -2.43 9.95 15.57
N ARG A 3 -2.87 9.11 14.65
CA ARG A 3 -3.55 7.85 14.97
C ARG A 3 -2.55 6.86 15.55
N ALA A 4 -2.89 6.21 16.66
CA ALA A 4 -2.01 5.28 17.37
C ALA A 4 -1.94 3.89 16.69
N TYR A 5 -1.51 3.84 15.43
CA TYR A 5 -1.51 2.64 14.59
C TYR A 5 -0.83 1.43 15.26
N ALA A 6 0.25 1.64 16.01
CA ALA A 6 0.99 0.57 16.68
C ALA A 6 0.23 -0.10 17.84
N LYS A 7 -0.86 0.50 18.34
CA LYS A 7 -1.66 -0.04 19.45
C LYS A 7 -2.98 -0.65 18.98
N GLN A 8 -3.24 -0.66 17.68
CA GLN A 8 -4.48 -1.19 17.15
C GLN A 8 -4.41 -2.72 17.04
N ASP A 9 -5.58 -3.35 17.11
CA ASP A 9 -5.69 -4.77 16.84
C ASP A 9 -5.32 -5.07 15.38
N ALA A 10 -4.43 -6.03 15.19
CA ALA A 10 -3.89 -6.34 13.86
C ALA A 10 -4.96 -6.94 12.95
N ALA A 11 -5.89 -7.76 13.47
CA ALA A 11 -6.93 -8.38 12.68
C ALA A 11 -7.96 -7.35 12.20
N GLU A 12 -8.37 -6.43 13.07
CA GLU A 12 -9.26 -5.32 12.72
C GLU A 12 -8.63 -4.40 11.65
N VAL A 13 -7.36 -4.04 11.83
CA VAL A 13 -6.63 -3.21 10.85
C VAL A 13 -6.53 -3.93 9.51
N PHE A 14 -6.25 -5.23 9.50
CA PHE A 14 -6.16 -6.02 8.27
C PHE A 14 -7.51 -6.13 7.56
N ALA A 15 -8.61 -6.35 8.28
CA ALA A 15 -9.95 -6.35 7.72
C ALA A 15 -10.32 -4.99 7.09
N SER A 16 -9.96 -3.89 7.76
CA SER A 16 -10.12 -2.53 7.25
C SER A 16 -9.29 -2.30 5.99
N PHE A 17 -8.03 -2.75 5.97
CA PHE A 17 -7.17 -2.70 4.79
C PHE A 17 -7.77 -3.45 3.60
N CYS A 18 -8.27 -4.68 3.79
CA CYS A 18 -8.93 -5.45 2.75
C CYS A 18 -10.15 -4.73 2.17
N THR A 19 -10.97 -4.12 3.03
CA THR A 19 -12.13 -3.33 2.63
C THR A 19 -11.73 -2.12 1.79
N ALA A 20 -10.73 -1.35 2.25
CA ALA A 20 -10.19 -0.21 1.54
C ALA A 20 -9.58 -0.63 0.20
N ARG A 21 -8.84 -1.74 0.14
CA ARG A 21 -8.28 -2.28 -1.10
C ARG A 21 -9.37 -2.62 -2.11
N ALA A 22 -10.46 -3.27 -1.68
CA ALA A 22 -11.58 -3.58 -2.56
C ALA A 22 -12.23 -2.31 -3.13
N GLN A 23 -12.37 -1.26 -2.32
CA GLN A 23 -12.85 0.05 -2.77
C GLN A 23 -11.89 0.69 -3.79
N THR A 24 -10.59 0.68 -3.53
CA THR A 24 -9.56 1.19 -4.46
C THR A 24 -9.62 0.45 -5.80
N MET A 25 -9.76 -0.88 -5.79
CA MET A 25 -9.86 -1.65 -7.04
C MET A 25 -11.15 -1.35 -7.81
N ARG A 26 -12.27 -1.07 -7.12
CA ARG A 26 -13.50 -0.59 -7.80
C ARG A 26 -13.29 0.78 -8.44
N LEU A 27 -12.64 1.70 -7.74
CA LEU A 27 -12.31 3.02 -8.27
C LEU A 27 -11.39 2.91 -9.49
N LEU A 28 -10.29 2.16 -9.39
CA LEU A 28 -9.33 2.03 -10.49
C LEU A 28 -9.95 1.40 -11.75
N ARG A 29 -10.92 0.49 -11.59
CA ARG A 29 -11.66 -0.08 -12.73
C ARG A 29 -12.55 0.92 -13.46
N SER A 30 -12.95 2.02 -12.83
CA SER A 30 -13.74 3.07 -13.48
C SER A 30 -12.89 4.18 -14.10
N VAL A 31 -11.56 4.13 -13.95
CA VAL A 31 -10.65 5.15 -14.47
C VAL A 31 -10.38 4.87 -15.96
N THR A 32 -10.53 5.90 -16.79
CA THR A 32 -10.25 5.79 -18.24
C THR A 32 -8.76 5.89 -18.54
N GLU A 33 -8.35 5.42 -19.71
CA GLU A 33 -6.97 5.57 -20.20
C GLU A 33 -6.48 7.02 -20.21
N GLU A 34 -7.37 7.96 -20.51
CA GLU A 34 -7.05 9.39 -20.55
C GLU A 34 -6.84 9.94 -19.15
N GLN A 35 -7.63 9.47 -18.18
CA GLN A 35 -7.47 9.83 -16.78
C GLN A 35 -6.17 9.26 -16.19
N PHE A 36 -5.76 8.06 -16.59
CA PHE A 36 -4.47 7.48 -16.18
C PHE A 36 -3.26 8.31 -16.62
N LYS A 37 -3.37 9.05 -17.73
CA LYS A 37 -2.31 9.92 -18.26
C LYS A 37 -2.21 11.27 -17.54
N ARG A 38 -3.19 11.64 -16.72
CA ARG A 38 -3.18 12.90 -15.96
C ARG A 38 -1.93 12.98 -15.08
N LYS A 39 -1.23 14.11 -15.16
CA LYS A 39 0.01 14.37 -14.43
C LYS A 39 -0.26 15.21 -13.18
N ALA A 40 0.56 15.00 -12.15
CA ALA A 40 0.58 15.79 -10.93
C ALA A 40 2.01 15.85 -10.37
N GLN A 41 2.28 16.83 -9.52
CA GLN A 41 3.47 16.86 -8.69
C GLN A 41 3.22 16.03 -7.44
N PHE A 42 4.12 15.09 -7.14
CA PHE A 42 4.06 14.29 -5.92
C PHE A 42 5.29 14.56 -5.06
N GLU A 43 5.06 14.96 -3.81
CA GLU A 43 6.13 15.34 -2.89
C GLU A 43 7.13 14.18 -2.70
N GLY A 44 8.43 14.48 -2.82
CA GLY A 44 9.50 13.48 -2.72
C GLY A 44 9.76 12.64 -3.98
N TYR A 45 8.87 12.65 -4.98
CA TYR A 45 9.02 11.84 -6.20
C TYR A 45 9.04 12.66 -7.50
N GLY A 46 8.60 13.92 -7.47
CA GLY A 46 8.59 14.75 -8.65
C GLY A 46 7.30 14.63 -9.49
N PRO A 47 7.34 15.02 -10.76
CA PRO A 47 6.20 14.91 -11.67
C PRO A 47 5.91 13.45 -12.01
N LEU A 48 4.66 13.03 -11.83
CA LEU A 48 4.22 11.66 -12.11
C LEU A 48 2.83 11.65 -12.77
N SER A 49 2.46 10.54 -13.40
CA SER A 49 1.09 10.28 -13.87
C SER A 49 0.30 9.45 -12.86
N MET A 50 -1.03 9.45 -12.98
CA MET A 50 -1.85 8.54 -12.19
C MET A 50 -1.45 7.07 -12.41
N ARG A 51 -1.04 6.70 -13.64
CA ARG A 51 -0.54 5.35 -13.94
C ARG A 51 0.75 5.02 -13.18
N SER A 52 1.73 5.94 -13.15
CA SER A 52 2.96 5.69 -12.38
C SER A 52 2.69 5.57 -10.89
N LEU A 53 1.72 6.34 -10.33
CA LEU A 53 1.34 6.20 -8.93
C LEU A 53 0.78 4.79 -8.63
N VAL A 54 0.00 4.20 -9.53
CA VAL A 54 -0.48 2.81 -9.37
C VAL A 54 0.70 1.84 -9.31
N HIS A 55 1.71 2.00 -10.18
CA HIS A 55 2.92 1.17 -10.13
C HIS A 55 3.70 1.36 -8.82
N TYR A 56 3.78 2.58 -8.28
CA TYR A 56 4.39 2.83 -6.98
C TYR A 56 3.64 2.14 -5.84
N LEU A 57 2.31 2.12 -5.87
CA LEU A 57 1.50 1.40 -4.88
C LEU A 57 1.73 -0.12 -4.96
N CYS A 58 1.89 -0.69 -6.15
CA CYS A 58 2.26 -2.10 -6.30
C CYS A 58 3.65 -2.40 -5.71
N SER A 59 4.65 -1.56 -6.00
CA SER A 59 6.00 -1.70 -5.45
C SER A 59 5.98 -1.59 -3.91
N HIS A 60 5.22 -0.64 -3.37
CA HIS A 60 5.04 -0.44 -1.94
C HIS A 60 4.46 -1.68 -1.25
N ASP A 61 3.40 -2.28 -1.82
CA ASP A 61 2.83 -3.52 -1.28
C ASP A 61 3.86 -4.66 -1.24
N GLN A 62 4.66 -4.80 -2.30
CA GLN A 62 5.71 -5.82 -2.38
C GLN A 62 6.81 -5.59 -1.34
N GLN A 63 7.20 -4.35 -1.10
CA GLN A 63 8.20 -3.99 -0.09
C GLN A 63 7.73 -4.37 1.32
N HIS A 64 6.47 -4.09 1.66
CA HIS A 64 5.91 -4.50 2.96
C HIS A 64 5.85 -6.02 3.11
N LEU A 65 5.43 -6.73 2.07
CA LEU A 65 5.39 -8.19 2.10
C LEU A 65 6.78 -8.79 2.31
N ALA A 66 7.79 -8.27 1.63
CA ALA A 66 9.18 -8.67 1.83
C ALA A 66 9.65 -8.40 3.27
N GLY A 67 9.29 -7.25 3.83
CA GLY A 67 9.59 -6.90 5.23
C GLY A 67 8.97 -7.86 6.24
N LEU A 68 7.71 -8.29 6.02
CA LEU A 68 7.04 -9.28 6.87
C LEU A 68 7.73 -10.65 6.82
N GLN A 69 8.15 -11.10 5.63
CA GLN A 69 8.89 -12.35 5.48
C GLN A 69 10.25 -12.30 6.18
N TRP A 70 10.96 -11.18 6.06
CA TRP A 70 12.21 -10.96 6.78
C TRP A 70 12.02 -10.99 8.31
N LEU A 71 10.98 -10.33 8.82
CA LEU A 71 10.65 -10.32 10.24
C LEU A 71 10.31 -11.73 10.75
N LEU A 72 9.53 -12.50 9.99
CA LEU A 72 9.22 -13.88 10.34
C LEU A 72 10.49 -14.71 10.48
N GLY A 73 11.45 -14.57 9.55
CA GLY A 73 12.75 -15.23 9.65
C GLY A 73 13.53 -14.87 10.93
N LYS A 74 13.46 -13.61 11.38
CA LYS A 74 14.06 -13.19 12.65
C LYS A 74 13.39 -13.80 13.87
N ILE A 75 12.06 -13.92 13.85
CA ILE A 75 11.29 -14.53 14.94
C ILE A 75 11.62 -16.02 15.05
N GLU A 76 11.63 -16.74 13.93
CA GLU A 76 11.94 -18.18 13.92
C GLU A 76 13.37 -18.46 14.37
N ALA A 77 14.34 -17.60 14.02
CA ALA A 77 15.73 -17.73 14.48
C ALA A 77 15.90 -17.62 16.01
N VAL A 78 14.96 -16.99 16.72
CA VAL A 78 14.98 -16.90 18.20
C VAL A 78 14.20 -18.05 18.86
N ARG A 79 13.29 -18.69 18.12
CA ARG A 79 12.46 -19.81 18.61
C ARG A 79 13.14 -21.17 18.50
N ALA A 80 14.05 -21.33 17.54
CA ALA A 80 14.88 -22.52 17.36
C ALA A 80 15.97 -22.63 18.44
#